data_AF-A0A6A7GDP0-F1
#
_entry.id   AF-A0A6A7GDP0-F1
#
_cell.length_a   1.000
_cell.length_b   1.000
_cell.length_c   1.000
_cell.angle_alpha   90.00
_cell.angle_beta   90.00
_cell.angle_gamma   90.00
#
_symmetry.space_group_name_H-M   'P 1'
#
loop_
_entity.id
_entity.type
_entity.pdbx_description
1 polymer ?
#
loop_
_entity_poly.entity_id
_entity_poly.type
_entity_poly.pdbx_seq_one_letter_code
_entity_poly.pdbx_strand_id
1 'polypeptide(L)'
;QNFLLYERCVEVWSSRTIQMAWTITLIVFQYIIPILVLIYVHIQIKNFLSKHQMSGQSAARKAQELERNRRTTILLTSIAGTFAVSWLPWHIVNFLADFNYFESPEYFYAVFGGCHILAMSTACSNPVLYGWLNTNLRRELQFFMAAIVKTVRN
;
A
#
# COMPACT_ATOMS: atom_id res chain seq x y z
N GLN A 1 17.19 -20.65 -39.60
CA GLN A 1 17.67 -20.27 -38.27
C GLN A 1 16.50 -19.61 -37.54
N ASN A 2 15.95 -20.27 -36.53
CA ASN A 2 14.78 -19.78 -35.80
C ASN A 2 15.23 -18.72 -34.80
N PHE A 3 14.94 -17.46 -35.05
CA PHE A 3 15.12 -16.40 -34.08
C PHE A 3 14.00 -16.50 -33.03
N LEU A 4 14.38 -16.82 -31.79
CA LEU A 4 13.50 -16.63 -30.63
C LEU A 4 13.28 -15.12 -30.48
N LEU A 5 12.18 -14.61 -31.03
CA LEU A 5 11.66 -13.28 -30.70
C LEU A 5 11.15 -13.34 -29.26
N TYR A 6 11.97 -12.88 -28.32
CA TYR A 6 11.48 -12.58 -26.97
C TYR A 6 10.61 -11.32 -27.08
N GLU A 7 9.29 -11.48 -27.06
CA GLU A 7 8.37 -10.34 -26.94
C GLU A 7 8.63 -9.65 -25.60
N ARG A 8 9.22 -8.46 -25.68
CA ARG A 8 9.46 -7.62 -24.51
C ARG A 8 8.21 -6.80 -24.23
N CYS A 9 7.61 -7.00 -23.06
CA CYS A 9 6.64 -6.06 -22.51
C CYS A 9 7.40 -4.85 -21.98
N VAL A 10 7.53 -3.82 -22.80
CA VAL A 10 8.19 -2.55 -22.46
C VAL A 10 7.23 -1.41 -22.70
N GLU A 11 7.29 -0.40 -21.85
CA GLU A 11 6.52 0.82 -22.08
C GLU A 11 7.13 1.58 -23.27
N VAL A 12 6.35 1.73 -24.33
CA VAL A 12 6.76 2.49 -25.52
C VAL A 12 6.07 3.85 -25.46
N TRP A 13 6.85 4.89 -25.17
CA TRP A 13 6.36 6.26 -25.08
C TRP A 13 6.68 7.03 -26.36
N SER A 14 5.70 7.77 -26.89
CA SER A 14 5.88 8.57 -28.11
C SER A 14 6.71 9.84 -27.90
N SER A 15 6.87 10.30 -26.66
CA SER A 15 7.69 11.46 -26.29
C SER A 15 8.12 11.41 -24.82
N ARG A 16 9.31 11.94 -24.52
CA ARG A 16 9.84 12.06 -23.14
C ARG A 16 8.93 12.88 -22.24
N THR A 17 8.24 13.88 -22.77
CA THR A 17 7.30 14.71 -22.01
C THR A 17 6.12 13.89 -21.49
N ILE A 18 5.62 12.94 -22.29
CA ILE A 18 4.48 12.09 -21.92
C ILE A 18 4.91 11.09 -20.85
N GLN A 19 6.12 10.52 -20.99
CA GLN A 19 6.69 9.64 -19.98
C GLN A 19 6.85 10.37 -18.63
N MET A 20 7.41 11.58 -18.62
CA MET A 20 7.55 12.37 -17.39
C MET A 20 6.19 12.72 -16.77
N ALA A 21 5.21 13.12 -17.59
CA ALA A 21 3.87 13.41 -17.11
C ALA A 21 3.23 12.17 -16.46
N TRP A 22 3.36 10.99 -17.06
CA TRP A 22 2.87 9.72 -16.51
C TRP A 22 3.50 9.40 -15.15
N THR A 23 4.83 9.50 -15.05
CA THR A 23 5.53 9.28 -13.78
C THR A 23 5.07 10.25 -12.70
N ILE A 24 4.91 11.54 -13.02
CA ILE A 24 4.42 12.56 -12.08
C ILE A 24 2.99 12.25 -11.64
N THR A 25 2.11 11.88 -12.57
CA THR A 25 0.74 11.48 -12.25
C THR A 25 0.73 10.31 -11.26
N LEU A 26 1.54 9.27 -11.49
CA LEU A 26 1.63 8.15 -10.56
C LEU A 26 2.07 8.61 -9.16
N ILE A 27 3.10 9.45 -9.05
CA ILE A 27 3.56 9.97 -7.75
C ILE A 27 2.47 10.77 -7.05
N VAL A 28 1.76 11.66 -7.76
CA VAL A 28 0.72 12.49 -7.16
C VAL A 28 -0.42 11.64 -6.62
N PHE A 29 -0.94 10.71 -7.43
CA PHE A 29 -2.11 9.92 -7.08
C PHE A 29 -1.81 8.77 -6.12
N GLN A 30 -0.64 8.14 -6.23
CA GLN A 30 -0.27 7.00 -5.41
C GLN A 30 0.44 7.37 -4.11
N TYR A 31 1.03 8.58 -3.99
CA TYR A 31 1.73 9.01 -2.77
C TYR A 31 1.16 10.29 -2.17
N ILE A 32 1.13 11.38 -2.94
CA ILE A 32 0.84 12.71 -2.37
C ILE A 32 -0.60 12.79 -1.86
N ILE A 33 -1.58 12.39 -2.67
CA ILE A 33 -2.99 12.41 -2.29
C ILE A 33 -3.26 11.53 -1.05
N PRO A 34 -2.82 10.25 -1.01
CA PRO A 34 -2.99 9.42 0.19
C PRO A 34 -2.40 10.05 1.46
N ILE A 35 -1.20 10.62 1.40
CA ILE A 35 -0.56 11.26 2.56
C ILE A 35 -1.35 12.49 3.02
N LEU A 36 -1.77 13.35 2.10
CA LEU A 36 -2.55 14.56 2.43
C LEU A 36 -3.89 14.20 3.07
N VAL A 37 -4.58 13.19 2.53
CA VAL A 37 -5.84 12.69 3.11
C VAL A 37 -5.61 12.15 4.52
N LEU A 38 -4.55 11.38 4.74
CA LEU A 38 -4.21 10.87 6.07
C LEU A 38 -3.95 11.99 7.08
N ILE A 39 -3.15 13.00 6.70
CA ILE A 39 -2.87 14.16 7.55
C ILE A 39 -4.17 14.93 7.87
N TYR A 40 -4.97 15.21 6.84
CA TYR A 40 -6.23 15.92 6.99
C TYR A 40 -7.18 15.19 7.95
N VAL A 41 -7.34 13.88 7.79
CA VAL A 41 -8.18 13.06 8.67
C VAL A 41 -7.66 13.09 10.11
N HIS A 42 -6.35 13.01 10.35
CA HIS A 42 -5.79 13.11 11.71
C HIS A 42 -6.06 14.48 12.35
N ILE A 43 -5.93 15.56 11.58
CA ILE A 43 -6.25 16.92 12.05
C ILE A 43 -7.73 17.00 12.41
N GLN A 44 -8.62 16.47 11.57
CA GLN A 44 -10.05 16.46 11.84
C GLN A 44 -10.41 15.61 13.06
N ILE A 45 -9.81 14.44 13.25
CA ILE A 45 -10.00 13.61 14.44
C ILE A 45 -9.57 14.38 15.70
N LYS A 46 -8.39 15.01 15.67
CA LYS A 46 -7.88 15.82 16.78
C LYS A 46 -8.82 16.99 17.11
N ASN A 47 -9.30 17.71 16.08
CA ASN A 47 -10.19 18.86 16.25
C ASN A 47 -11.58 18.44 16.73
N PHE A 48 -12.13 17.34 16.19
CA PHE A 48 -13.39 16.77 16.65
C PHE A 48 -13.29 16.39 18.12
N LEU A 49 -12.21 15.73 18.54
CA LEU A 49 -12.00 15.32 19.92
C LEU A 49 -11.91 16.52 20.87
N SER A 50 -11.16 17.56 20.48
CA SER A 50 -11.03 18.80 21.27
C SER A 50 -12.37 19.52 21.45
N LYS A 51 -13.24 19.53 20.42
CA LYS A 51 -14.56 20.17 20.50
C LYS A 51 -15.59 19.31 21.24
N HIS A 52 -15.54 17.99 21.10
CA HIS A 52 -16.49 17.07 21.71
C HIS A 52 -16.16 16.67 23.16
N GLN A 53 -15.05 17.15 23.74
CA GLN A 53 -14.84 17.10 25.21
C GLN A 53 -15.96 17.82 25.99
N MET A 54 -16.81 18.63 25.33
CA MET A 54 -17.87 19.43 25.98
C MET A 54 -19.31 18.88 25.89
N SER A 55 -19.59 17.75 25.21
CA SER A 55 -20.99 17.24 25.08
C SER A 55 -21.27 15.93 25.83
N GLY A 56 -22.34 15.90 26.61
CA GLY A 56 -22.67 14.90 27.65
C GLY A 56 -23.03 13.47 27.22
N GLN A 57 -22.28 12.84 26.32
CA GLN A 57 -22.26 11.38 26.19
C GLN A 57 -21.38 10.77 27.28
N SER A 58 -21.67 9.53 27.72
CA SER A 58 -20.80 8.84 28.68
C SER A 58 -19.38 8.76 28.14
N ALA A 59 -18.40 9.20 28.95
CA ALA A 59 -17.00 9.26 28.55
C ALA A 59 -16.49 7.93 27.97
N ALA A 60 -17.02 6.81 28.46
CA ALA A 60 -16.70 5.46 28.00
C ALA A 60 -17.07 5.20 26.53
N ARG A 61 -18.27 5.61 26.08
CA ARG A 61 -18.74 5.34 24.70
C ARG A 61 -17.95 6.17 23.68
N LYS A 62 -17.63 7.43 24.02
CA LYS A 62 -16.76 8.30 23.21
C LYS A 62 -15.32 7.78 23.14
N ALA A 63 -14.75 7.33 24.25
CA ALA A 63 -13.41 6.74 24.27
C ALA A 63 -13.34 5.50 23.37
N GLN A 64 -14.40 4.68 23.36
CA GLN A 64 -14.49 3.50 22.51
C GLN A 64 -14.58 3.84 21.01
N GLU A 65 -15.38 4.84 20.63
CA GLU A 65 -15.46 5.32 19.24
C GLU A 65 -14.14 5.93 18.75
N LEU A 66 -13.47 6.71 19.60
CA LEU A 66 -12.16 7.28 19.29
C LEU A 66 -11.12 6.19 19.06
N GLU A 67 -11.05 5.21 19.96
CA GLU A 67 -10.10 4.11 19.84
C GLU A 67 -10.38 3.28 18.58
N ARG A 68 -11.66 3.09 18.21
CA ARG A 68 -12.04 2.44 16.94
C ARG A 68 -11.54 3.25 15.73
N ASN A 69 -11.80 4.55 15.69
CA ASN A 69 -11.37 5.41 14.59
C ASN A 69 -9.84 5.46 14.48
N ARG A 70 -9.14 5.58 15.61
CA ARG A 70 -7.67 5.53 15.68
C ARG A 70 -7.12 4.23 15.11
N ARG A 71 -7.71 3.07 15.45
CA ARG A 71 -7.31 1.77 14.89
C ARG A 71 -7.51 1.71 13.38
N THR A 72 -8.67 2.16 12.88
CA THR A 72 -8.92 2.24 11.44
C THR A 72 -7.90 3.13 10.74
N THR A 73 -7.59 4.29 11.32
CA THR A 73 -6.60 5.21 10.77
C THR A 73 -5.20 4.60 10.78
N ILE A 74 -4.77 3.95 11.87
CA ILE A 74 -3.47 3.26 11.92
C ILE A 74 -3.39 2.18 10.83
N LEU A 75 -4.44 1.38 10.67
CA LEU A 75 -4.53 0.36 9.62
C LEU A 75 -4.38 0.98 8.22
N LEU A 76 -5.13 2.05 7.91
CA LEU A 76 -5.05 2.73 6.61
C LEU A 76 -3.67 3.34 6.38
N THR A 77 -3.06 3.95 7.40
CA THR A 77 -1.69 4.48 7.34
C THR A 77 -0.67 3.35 7.12
N SER A 78 -0.81 2.21 7.79
CA SER A 78 0.09 1.06 7.61
C SER A 78 -0.02 0.48 6.20
N ILE A 79 -1.22 0.38 5.64
CA ILE A 79 -1.44 -0.06 4.26
C ILE A 79 -0.80 0.91 3.27
N ALA A 80 -1.07 2.20 3.41
CA ALA A 80 -0.50 3.24 2.55
C ALA A 80 1.04 3.27 2.65
N GLY A 81 1.59 3.19 3.87
CA GLY A 81 3.04 3.16 4.10
C GLY A 81 3.71 1.92 3.51
N THR A 82 3.09 0.75 3.65
CA THR A 82 3.61 -0.49 3.05
C THR A 82 3.57 -0.41 1.53
N PHE A 83 2.48 0.10 0.96
CA PHE A 83 2.37 0.32 -0.48
C PHE A 83 3.47 1.26 -0.98
N ALA A 84 3.67 2.39 -0.30
CA ALA A 84 4.73 3.33 -0.62
C ALA A 84 6.12 2.65 -0.56
N VAL A 85 6.49 2.07 0.57
CA VAL A 85 7.84 1.47 0.73
C VAL A 85 8.10 0.37 -0.30
N SER A 86 7.10 -0.45 -0.63
CA SER A 86 7.28 -1.53 -1.60
C SER A 86 7.36 -1.06 -3.05
N TRP A 87 6.70 0.04 -3.41
CA TRP A 87 6.71 0.60 -4.77
C TRP A 87 7.85 1.57 -5.03
N LEU A 88 8.43 2.18 -3.99
CA LEU A 88 9.51 3.15 -4.14
C LEU A 88 10.74 2.58 -4.88
N PRO A 89 11.26 1.37 -4.57
CA PRO A 89 12.40 0.80 -5.29
C PRO A 89 12.10 0.58 -6.77
N TRP A 90 10.87 0.17 -7.10
CA TRP A 90 10.43 0.02 -8.48
C TRP A 90 10.47 1.34 -9.25
N HIS A 91 9.96 2.42 -8.67
CA HIS A 91 10.02 3.74 -9.30
C HIS A 91 11.44 4.27 -9.44
N ILE A 92 12.30 4.05 -8.43
CA ILE A 92 13.73 4.45 -8.48
C ILE A 92 14.44 3.72 -9.61
N VAL A 93 14.24 2.40 -9.75
CA VAL A 93 14.88 1.61 -10.81
C VAL A 93 14.42 2.07 -12.20
N ASN A 94 13.13 2.32 -12.39
CA ASN A 94 12.63 2.86 -13.66
C ASN A 94 13.21 4.26 -13.96
N PHE A 95 13.29 5.13 -12.97
CA PHE A 95 13.92 6.43 -13.12
C PHE A 95 15.40 6.31 -13.50
N LEU A 96 16.17 5.48 -12.81
CA LEU A 96 17.59 5.26 -13.12
C LEU A 96 17.82 4.62 -14.51
N ALA A 97 16.91 3.75 -14.93
CA ALA A 97 16.94 3.16 -16.27
C ALA A 97 16.81 4.21 -17.37
N ASP A 98 15.95 5.21 -17.17
CA ASP A 98 15.78 6.32 -18.12
C ASP A 98 17.03 7.20 -18.29
N PHE A 99 17.94 7.23 -17.30
CA PHE A 99 19.21 7.95 -17.37
C PHE A 99 20.38 7.07 -17.84
N ASN A 100 20.12 5.85 -18.32
CA ASN A 100 21.13 4.87 -18.72
C ASN A 100 22.16 4.57 -17.63
N TYR A 101 21.75 4.54 -16.36
CA TYR A 101 22.65 4.31 -15.23
C TYR A 101 23.18 2.86 -15.15
N PHE A 102 22.52 1.91 -15.81
CA PHE A 102 22.89 0.51 -15.77
C PHE A 102 23.74 0.12 -16.98
N GLU A 103 25.03 -0.15 -16.75
CA GLU A 103 25.97 -0.56 -17.79
C GLU A 103 25.84 -2.04 -18.18
N SER A 104 25.41 -2.90 -17.24
CA SER A 104 25.22 -4.33 -17.46
C SER A 104 23.73 -4.70 -17.58
N PRO A 105 23.30 -5.31 -18.70
CA PRO A 105 21.91 -5.71 -18.90
C PRO A 105 21.46 -6.82 -17.93
N GLU A 106 22.34 -7.76 -17.57
CA GLU A 106 22.01 -8.83 -16.61
C GLU A 106 21.72 -8.27 -15.21
N TYR A 107 22.54 -7.31 -14.77
CA TYR A 107 22.34 -6.64 -13.49
C TYR A 107 21.05 -5.82 -13.48
N PHE A 108 20.76 -5.12 -14.58
CA PHE A 108 19.50 -4.38 -14.74
C PHE A 108 18.29 -5.30 -14.59
N TYR A 109 18.24 -6.43 -15.31
CA TYR A 109 17.08 -7.33 -15.27
C TYR A 109 16.89 -7.97 -13.89
N ALA A 110 17.97 -8.31 -13.19
CA ALA A 110 17.89 -8.84 -11.82
C ALA A 110 17.30 -7.82 -10.84
N VAL A 111 17.80 -6.58 -10.86
CA VAL A 111 17.33 -5.48 -9.99
C VAL A 111 15.89 -5.10 -10.33
N PHE A 112 15.57 -5.00 -11.61
CA PHE A 112 14.22 -4.72 -12.12
C PHE A 112 13.23 -5.78 -11.66
N GLY A 113 13.54 -7.06 -11.87
CA GLY A 113 12.68 -8.17 -11.45
C GLY A 113 12.47 -8.21 -9.93
N GLY A 114 13.53 -8.02 -9.15
CA GLY A 114 13.43 -7.97 -7.69
C GLY A 114 12.54 -6.83 -7.17
N CYS A 115 12.73 -5.62 -7.71
CA CYS A 115 11.91 -4.48 -7.34
C CYS A 115 10.45 -4.63 -7.79
N HIS A 116 10.22 -5.26 -8.94
CA HIS A 116 8.88 -5.58 -9.42
C HIS A 116 8.15 -6.56 -8.49
N ILE A 117 8.82 -7.65 -8.07
CA ILE A 117 8.25 -8.62 -7.13
C ILE A 117 7.90 -7.94 -5.80
N LEU A 118 8.78 -7.07 -5.30
CA LEU A 118 8.53 -6.29 -4.09
C LEU A 118 7.30 -5.39 -4.25
N ALA A 119 7.18 -4.66 -5.35
CA ALA A 119 5.99 -3.84 -5.63
C ALA A 119 4.72 -4.70 -5.68
N MET A 120 4.76 -5.86 -6.35
CA MET A 120 3.61 -6.76 -6.44
C MET A 120 3.22 -7.40 -5.11
N SER A 121 4.16 -7.56 -4.18
CA SER A 121 3.91 -8.11 -2.84
C SER A 121 2.91 -7.28 -2.01
N THR A 122 2.63 -6.04 -2.40
CA THR A 122 1.58 -5.22 -1.77
C THR A 122 0.20 -5.85 -1.87
N ALA A 123 -0.06 -6.64 -2.92
CA ALA A 123 -1.31 -7.37 -3.08
C ALA A 123 -1.55 -8.37 -1.93
N CYS A 124 -0.51 -9.07 -1.50
CA CYS A 124 -0.56 -10.01 -0.37
C CYS A 124 -0.44 -9.30 0.98
N SER A 125 0.25 -8.15 1.03
CA SER A 125 0.43 -7.37 2.26
C SER A 125 -0.89 -6.80 2.78
N ASN A 126 -1.82 -6.44 1.89
CA ASN A 126 -3.11 -5.88 2.28
C ASN A 126 -3.90 -6.85 3.19
N PRO A 127 -4.25 -8.10 2.78
CA PRO A 127 -4.89 -9.08 3.65
C PRO A 127 -4.14 -9.35 4.96
N VAL A 128 -2.80 -9.38 4.94
CA VAL A 128 -1.97 -9.60 6.14
C VAL A 128 -2.09 -8.44 7.12
N LEU A 129 -2.01 -7.21 6.63
CA LEU A 129 -2.18 -6.00 7.44
C LEU A 129 -3.60 -5.91 8.01
N TYR A 130 -4.62 -6.24 7.22
CA TYR A 130 -5.98 -6.38 7.72
C TYR A 130 -6.07 -7.48 8.79
N GLY A 131 -5.49 -8.67 8.57
CA GLY A 131 -5.53 -9.78 9.53
C GLY A 131 -4.79 -9.49 10.85
N TRP A 132 -3.69 -8.74 10.80
CA TRP A 132 -2.88 -8.40 11.97
C TRP A 132 -3.46 -7.21 12.74
N LEU A 133 -3.80 -6.11 12.06
CA LEU A 133 -4.21 -4.86 12.70
C LEU A 133 -5.73 -4.72 12.87
N ASN A 134 -6.56 -5.44 12.10
CA ASN A 134 -8.01 -5.44 12.29
C ASN A 134 -8.42 -6.59 13.23
N THR A 135 -8.62 -6.27 14.51
CA THR A 135 -9.02 -7.23 15.54
C THR A 135 -10.35 -7.92 15.25
N ASN A 136 -11.24 -7.31 14.47
CA ASN A 136 -12.50 -7.95 14.05
C ASN A 136 -12.24 -9.03 13.01
N LEU A 137 -11.40 -8.75 12.00
CA LEU A 137 -11.08 -9.74 10.97
C LEU A 137 -10.31 -10.93 11.55
N ARG A 138 -9.40 -10.69 12.50
CA ARG A 138 -8.68 -11.74 13.23
C ARG A 138 -9.63 -12.69 13.95
N ARG A 139 -10.68 -12.17 14.61
CA ARG A 139 -11.69 -12.99 15.29
C ARG A 139 -12.46 -13.86 14.31
N GLU A 140 -12.90 -13.29 13.20
CA GLU A 140 -13.61 -14.04 12.16
C GLU A 140 -12.73 -15.13 11.56
N LEU A 141 -11.47 -14.83 11.22
CA LEU A 141 -10.50 -15.81 10.71
C LEU A 141 -10.27 -16.95 11.70
N GLN A 142 -10.12 -16.65 13.00
CA GLN A 142 -9.98 -17.66 14.04
C GLN A 142 -11.23 -18.54 14.17
N PHE A 143 -12.42 -17.93 14.07
CA PHE A 143 -13.68 -18.66 14.09
C PHE A 143 -13.82 -19.60 12.89
N PHE A 144 -13.56 -19.11 11.68
CA PHE A 144 -13.58 -19.93 10.45
C PHE A 144 -12.55 -21.06 10.50
N MET A 145 -11.32 -20.78 10.92
CA MET A 145 -10.28 -21.82 11.04
C MET A 145 -10.64 -22.89 12.07
N ALA A 146 -11.21 -22.49 13.22
CA ALA A 146 -11.68 -23.45 14.22
C ALA A 146 -12.84 -24.31 13.69
N ALA A 147 -13.75 -23.73 12.91
CA ALA A 147 -14.83 -24.46 12.25
C ALA A 147 -14.30 -25.46 11.21
N ILE A 148 -13.36 -25.06 10.34
CA ILE A 148 -12.73 -25.93 9.33
C ILE A 148 -12.02 -27.10 10.00
N VAL A 149 -11.22 -26.86 11.05
CA VAL A 149 -10.53 -27.92 11.79
C VAL A 149 -11.51 -28.91 12.41
N LYS A 150 -12.69 -28.43 12.87
CA LYS A 150 -13.76 -29.29 13.37
C LYS A 150 -14.38 -30.15 12.26
N THR A 151 -14.60 -29.58 11.08
CA THR A 151 -15.18 -30.28 9.92
C THR A 151 -14.22 -31.29 9.31
N VAL A 152 -12.91 -31.03 9.30
CA VAL A 152 -11.89 -31.97 8.79
C VAL A 152 -11.60 -33.11 9.78
N ARG A 153 -11.85 -32.90 11.07
CA ARG A 153 -11.62 -33.90 12.12
C ARG A 153 -12.81 -34.86 12.29
N ASN A 154 -13.98 -34.50 11.79
CA ASN A 154 -15.20 -35.32 11.82
C ASN A 154 -15.37 -36.08 10.51
#